data_AF-A0A1T1B658-F1
#
_entry.id   AF-A0A1T1B658-F1
#
_cell.length_a   1.000
_cell.length_b   1.000
_cell.length_c   1.000
_cell.angle_alpha   90.00
_cell.angle_beta   90.00
_cell.angle_gamma   90.00
#
_symmetry.space_group_name_H-M   'P 1'
#
loop_
_entity.id
_entity.type
_entity.pdbx_description
1 polymer ?
#
loop_
_entity_poly.entity_id
_entity_poly.type
_entity_poly.pdbx_seq_one_letter_code
_entity_poly.pdbx_strand_id
1 'polypeptide(L)'
;MAVRVTTDIRPIEDRGRRALLATADAVGKRAALLIRARTWAWPGTTNRVNGEVAGPRRNIVDTGTLARSQQAPRLTGPLNAQITWTAEYAAAMFLGAVFRKRRYSLPARNAPAQALRNVNLAQEFARAYRQDP
;
A
#
# COMPACT_ATOMS: atom_id res chain seq x y z
N MET A 1 12.62 -52.46 16.99
CA MET A 1 11.36 -51.69 16.81
C MET A 1 11.70 -50.33 16.24
N ALA A 2 10.87 -49.79 15.34
CA ALA A 2 11.02 -48.41 14.87
C ALA A 2 9.92 -47.54 15.49
N VAL A 3 10.28 -46.42 16.09
CA VAL A 3 9.33 -45.41 16.59
C VAL A 3 9.20 -44.33 15.51
N ARG A 4 7.98 -43.95 15.16
CA ARG A 4 7.69 -42.84 14.24
C ARG A 4 6.91 -41.77 15.00
N VAL A 5 7.48 -40.56 15.05
CA VAL A 5 6.81 -39.38 15.61
C VAL A 5 6.26 -38.56 14.44
N THR A 6 4.97 -38.23 14.52
CA THR A 6 4.27 -37.40 13.52
C THR A 6 3.70 -36.18 14.23
N THR A 7 3.90 -35.00 13.66
CA THR A 7 3.41 -33.72 14.20
C THR A 7 2.58 -33.01 13.14
N ASP A 8 1.45 -32.43 13.54
CA ASP A 8 0.61 -31.61 12.68
C ASP A 8 1.19 -30.19 12.55
N ILE A 9 1.47 -29.77 11.30
CA ILE A 9 2.05 -28.46 10.99
C ILE A 9 1.02 -27.42 10.55
N ARG A 10 -0.26 -27.79 10.35
CA ARG A 10 -1.32 -26.86 9.93
C ARG A 10 -1.43 -25.61 10.83
N PRO A 11 -1.29 -25.68 12.17
CA PRO A 11 -1.32 -24.47 13.01
C PRO A 11 -0.20 -23.47 12.70
N ILE A 12 0.98 -23.94 12.27
CA ILE A 12 2.12 -23.11 11.86
C ILE A 12 1.81 -22.43 10.52
N GLU A 13 1.24 -23.17 9.56
CA GLU A 13 0.82 -22.62 8.27
C GLU A 13 -0.24 -21.54 8.44
N ASP A 14 -1.28 -21.79 9.24
CA ASP A 14 -2.37 -20.83 9.47
C ASP A 14 -1.87 -19.55 10.17
N ARG A 15 -1.00 -19.68 11.17
CA ARG A 15 -0.34 -18.52 11.82
C ARG A 15 0.55 -17.77 10.82
N GLY A 16 1.30 -18.47 9.97
CA GLY A 16 2.09 -17.87 8.89
C GLY A 16 1.24 -17.07 7.90
N ARG A 17 0.08 -17.60 7.52
CA ARG A 17 -0.89 -16.92 6.63
C ARG A 17 -1.50 -15.67 7.26
N ARG A 18 -1.84 -15.71 8.55
CA ARG A 18 -2.30 -14.52 9.30
C ARG A 18 -1.20 -13.47 9.45
N ALA A 19 0.03 -13.88 9.77
CA ALA A 19 1.19 -12.98 9.85
C ALA A 19 1.51 -12.30 8.50
N LEU A 20 1.38 -13.02 7.39
CA LEU A 20 1.57 -12.48 6.04
C LEU A 20 0.53 -11.41 5.69
N LEU A 21 -0.75 -11.65 6.02
CA LEU A 21 -1.83 -10.66 5.85
C LEU A 21 -1.61 -9.40 6.71
N ALA A 22 -1.23 -9.58 7.98
CA ALA A 22 -0.94 -8.46 8.88
C ALA A 22 0.28 -7.65 8.42
N THR A 23 1.30 -8.31 7.85
CA THR A 23 2.47 -7.64 7.24
C THR A 23 2.05 -6.78 6.04
N ALA A 24 1.19 -7.31 5.18
CA ALA A 24 0.65 -6.56 4.04
C ALA A 24 -0.23 -5.38 4.48
N ASP A 25 -1.01 -5.53 5.55
CA ASP A 25 -1.80 -4.43 6.13
C ASP A 25 -0.90 -3.32 6.71
N ALA A 26 0.20 -3.67 7.38
CA ALA A 26 1.20 -2.71 7.85
C ALA A 26 1.83 -1.91 6.69
N VAL A 27 2.20 -2.58 5.59
CA VAL A 27 2.68 -1.93 4.35
C VAL A 27 1.60 -1.00 3.76
N GLY A 28 0.35 -1.44 3.71
CA GLY A 28 -0.78 -0.65 3.23
C GLY A 28 -0.98 0.63 4.06
N LYS A 29 -1.02 0.50 5.40
CA LYS A 29 -1.07 1.64 6.35
C LYS A 29 0.10 2.62 6.12
N ARG A 30 1.31 2.12 5.87
CA ARG A 30 2.48 2.95 5.55
C ARG A 30 2.32 3.68 4.22
N ALA A 31 1.79 3.02 3.18
CA ALA A 31 1.48 3.64 1.90
C ALA A 31 0.39 4.72 2.04
N ALA A 32 -0.64 4.50 2.86
CA ALA A 32 -1.68 5.49 3.15
C ALA A 32 -1.12 6.75 3.84
N LEU A 33 -0.13 6.63 4.73
CA LEU A 33 0.58 7.79 5.30
C LEU A 33 1.35 8.57 4.21
N LEU A 34 2.05 7.88 3.31
CA LEU A 34 2.78 8.50 2.19
C LEU A 34 1.84 9.18 1.17
N ILE A 35 0.63 8.65 0.97
CA ILE A 35 -0.42 9.28 0.14
C ILE A 35 -0.92 10.58 0.78
N ARG A 36 -1.05 10.62 2.12
CA ARG A 36 -1.59 11.77 2.89
C ARG A 36 -0.58 12.89 3.19
N ALA A 37 0.70 12.72 2.87
CA ALA A 37 1.74 13.71 3.15
C ALA A 37 1.46 15.10 2.50
N ARG A 38 1.69 16.19 3.26
CA ARG A 38 1.23 17.56 2.95
C ARG A 38 2.16 18.40 2.05
N THR A 39 3.44 18.06 1.95
CA THR A 39 4.45 18.84 1.23
C THR A 39 5.01 18.08 0.03
N TRP A 40 4.97 18.70 -1.15
CA TRP A 40 5.66 18.21 -2.35
C TRP A 40 6.05 19.38 -3.27
N ALA A 41 7.12 19.22 -4.05
CA ALA A 41 7.53 20.19 -5.06
C ALA A 41 6.98 19.78 -6.45
N TRP A 42 5.98 20.51 -6.97
CA TRP A 42 5.41 20.26 -8.31
C TRP A 42 4.60 21.45 -8.89
N PRO A 43 4.46 21.64 -10.23
CA PRO A 43 3.81 22.83 -10.83
C PRO A 43 2.25 22.82 -10.82
N GLY A 44 1.63 23.99 -10.53
CA GLY A 44 0.19 24.31 -10.24
C GLY A 44 -0.94 23.72 -11.11
N THR A 45 -2.23 23.64 -10.72
CA THR A 45 -3.05 24.08 -9.55
C THR A 45 -3.86 22.94 -8.87
N THR A 46 -4.53 23.16 -7.74
CA THR A 46 -5.18 22.12 -6.88
C THR A 46 -6.60 22.51 -6.43
N ASN A 47 -7.44 21.56 -5.97
CA ASN A 47 -8.73 21.83 -5.29
C ASN A 47 -8.70 21.42 -3.80
N ARG A 48 -9.48 22.09 -2.95
CA ARG A 48 -9.60 21.91 -1.49
C ARG A 48 -10.78 21.02 -1.07
N VAL A 49 -10.81 20.63 0.20
CA VAL A 49 -11.89 19.81 0.83
C VAL A 49 -13.27 20.48 0.79
N ASN A 50 -13.32 21.82 0.82
CA ASN A 50 -14.54 22.63 0.67
C ASN A 50 -14.91 22.93 -0.81
N GLY A 51 -14.26 22.29 -1.78
CA GLY A 51 -14.50 22.49 -3.22
C GLY A 51 -13.77 23.67 -3.86
N GLU A 52 -13.13 24.55 -3.08
CA GLU A 52 -12.41 25.72 -3.60
C GLU A 52 -11.14 25.36 -4.39
N VAL A 53 -10.85 26.09 -5.46
CA VAL A 53 -9.59 25.98 -6.21
C VAL A 53 -8.47 26.69 -5.44
N ALA A 54 -7.47 25.93 -4.99
CA ALA A 54 -6.23 26.44 -4.45
C ALA A 54 -5.22 26.80 -5.57
N GLY A 55 -4.60 27.97 -5.41
CA GLY A 55 -3.70 28.60 -6.39
C GLY A 55 -2.41 27.82 -6.77
N PRO A 56 -1.48 28.49 -7.50
CA PRO A 56 -0.60 27.85 -8.50
C PRO A 56 0.57 26.98 -8.01
N ARG A 57 0.51 26.38 -6.82
CA ARG A 57 1.49 25.37 -6.33
C ARG A 57 0.77 24.09 -5.94
N ARG A 58 0.83 23.09 -6.82
CA ARG A 58 -0.06 21.92 -6.86
C ARG A 58 0.47 20.78 -6.01
N ASN A 59 -0.05 20.69 -4.78
CA ASN A 59 -0.12 19.39 -4.11
C ASN A 59 -1.35 18.64 -4.64
N ILE A 60 -1.17 17.45 -5.23
CA ILE A 60 -2.28 16.48 -5.22
C ILE A 60 -2.34 15.94 -3.79
N VAL A 61 -3.04 16.69 -2.94
CA VAL A 61 -3.63 16.14 -1.73
C VAL A 61 -4.75 15.25 -2.23
N ASP A 62 -4.52 13.94 -2.21
CA ASP A 62 -5.63 13.01 -2.28
C ASP A 62 -6.64 13.41 -1.20
N THR A 63 -7.91 13.63 -1.57
CA THR A 63 -8.99 14.01 -0.64
C THR A 63 -9.42 12.85 0.27
N GLY A 64 -8.49 11.92 0.49
CA GLY A 64 -8.65 10.59 1.05
C GLY A 64 -9.25 9.57 0.08
N THR A 65 -9.55 9.88 -1.18
CA THR A 65 -10.24 8.92 -2.07
C THR A 65 -9.32 7.77 -2.49
N LEU A 66 -8.08 8.04 -2.87
CA LEU A 66 -7.06 7.01 -3.10
C LEU A 66 -6.80 6.23 -1.80
N ALA A 67 -6.59 6.93 -0.68
CA ALA A 67 -6.34 6.29 0.61
C ALA A 67 -7.51 5.43 1.12
N ARG A 68 -8.77 5.83 0.88
CA ARG A 68 -10.00 5.08 1.21
C ARG A 68 -10.28 3.96 0.22
N SER A 69 -9.80 4.06 -1.02
CA SER A 69 -9.94 3.00 -2.04
C SER A 69 -9.05 1.78 -1.79
N GLN A 70 -8.14 1.85 -0.81
CA GLN A 70 -7.34 0.71 -0.42
C GLN A 70 -8.23 -0.41 0.12
N GLN A 71 -8.14 -1.58 -0.50
CA GLN A 71 -8.85 -2.78 -0.06
C GLN A 71 -8.06 -3.50 1.04
N ALA A 72 -8.76 -4.32 1.83
CA ALA A 72 -8.11 -5.25 2.75
C ALA A 72 -7.13 -6.16 1.98
N PRO A 73 -5.93 -6.45 2.52
CA PRO A 73 -5.00 -7.36 1.88
C PRO A 73 -5.62 -8.75 1.70
N ARG A 74 -5.29 -9.41 0.59
CA ARG A 74 -5.72 -10.80 0.31
C ARG A 74 -4.53 -11.68 -0.05
N LEU A 75 -4.57 -12.95 0.34
CA LEU A 75 -3.61 -13.93 -0.13
C LEU A 75 -3.89 -14.29 -1.59
N THR A 76 -2.86 -14.28 -2.42
CA THR A 76 -2.89 -14.76 -3.82
C THR A 76 -2.04 -16.01 -4.02
N GLY A 77 -1.38 -16.48 -2.96
CA GLY A 77 -0.63 -17.73 -2.89
C GLY A 77 -0.08 -17.95 -1.47
N PRO A 78 0.63 -19.05 -1.20
CA PRO A 78 1.11 -19.39 0.15
C PRO A 78 2.03 -18.31 0.76
N LEU A 79 2.85 -17.66 -0.07
CA LEU A 79 3.80 -16.61 0.33
C LEU A 79 3.51 -15.24 -0.32
N ASN A 80 2.33 -15.09 -0.94
CA ASN A 80 1.96 -13.89 -1.70
C ASN A 80 0.73 -13.22 -1.11
N ALA A 81 0.87 -11.96 -0.72
CA ALA A 81 -0.24 -11.07 -0.36
C ALA A 81 -0.34 -9.90 -1.34
N GLN A 82 -1.57 -9.55 -1.71
CA GLN A 82 -1.89 -8.43 -2.59
C GLN A 82 -2.61 -7.33 -1.82
N ILE A 83 -2.17 -6.09 -2.06
CA ILE A 83 -2.88 -4.86 -1.65
C ILE A 83 -3.39 -4.20 -2.93
N THR A 84 -4.66 -3.78 -2.94
CA THR A 84 -5.33 -3.21 -4.11
C THR A 84 -5.88 -1.83 -3.79
N TRP A 85 -5.81 -0.90 -4.74
CA TRP A 85 -6.46 0.41 -4.69
C TRP A 85 -7.46 0.51 -5.84
N THR A 86 -8.72 0.80 -5.53
CA THR A 86 -9.83 0.79 -6.51
C THR A 86 -10.16 2.16 -7.12
N ALA A 87 -9.50 3.24 -6.67
CA ALA A 87 -9.66 4.54 -7.32
C ALA A 87 -9.16 4.49 -8.78
N GLU A 88 -9.97 4.95 -9.73
CA GLU A 88 -9.68 4.88 -11.18
C GLU A 88 -8.31 5.46 -11.56
N TYR A 89 -7.89 6.51 -10.85
CA TYR A 89 -6.63 7.20 -11.06
C TYR A 89 -5.44 6.60 -10.28
N ALA A 90 -5.62 5.50 -9.54
CA ALA A 90 -4.57 4.87 -8.73
C ALA A 90 -3.35 4.44 -9.57
N ALA A 91 -3.59 3.82 -10.73
CA ALA A 91 -2.52 3.42 -11.65
C ALA A 91 -1.74 4.64 -12.17
N ALA A 92 -2.43 5.71 -12.60
CA ALA A 92 -1.81 6.94 -13.07
C ALA A 92 -1.04 7.67 -11.95
N MET A 93 -1.49 7.59 -10.70
CA MET A 93 -0.77 8.12 -9.54
C MET A 93 0.49 7.30 -9.23
N PHE A 94 0.40 5.97 -9.20
CA PHE A 94 1.54 5.13 -8.79
C PHE A 94 2.58 4.95 -9.89
N LEU A 95 2.19 4.91 -11.17
CA LEU A 95 3.06 4.63 -12.31
C LEU A 95 3.38 5.87 -13.16
N GLY A 96 2.66 6.98 -12.95
CA GLY A 96 2.70 8.14 -13.83
C GLY A 96 1.85 7.95 -15.09
N ALA A 97 1.73 8.99 -15.90
CA ALA A 97 0.98 8.98 -17.16
C ALA A 97 1.44 10.11 -18.11
N VAL A 98 1.45 9.85 -19.42
CA VAL A 98 1.73 10.88 -20.43
C VAL A 98 0.46 11.17 -21.24
N PHE A 99 -0.08 12.38 -21.12
CA PHE A 99 -1.34 12.75 -21.75
C PHE A 99 -1.11 13.32 -23.16
N ARG A 100 -1.20 12.45 -24.18
CA ARG A 100 -1.02 12.81 -25.61
C ARG A 100 -1.73 14.11 -26.02
N LYS A 101 -2.96 14.35 -25.55
CA LYS A 101 -3.76 15.54 -25.91
C LYS A 101 -3.45 16.81 -25.09
N ARG A 102 -2.66 16.75 -24.01
CA ARG A 102 -2.53 17.86 -23.04
C ARG A 102 -1.11 18.41 -22.83
N ARG A 103 -0.10 17.95 -23.59
CA ARG A 103 1.31 18.40 -23.52
C ARG A 103 1.98 18.34 -22.12
N TYR A 104 1.38 17.66 -21.14
CA TYR A 104 2.00 17.44 -19.82
C TYR A 104 2.03 15.95 -19.45
N SER A 105 3.04 15.59 -18.65
CA SER A 105 3.19 14.28 -18.02
C SER A 105 2.90 14.38 -16.51
N LEU A 106 2.37 13.30 -15.94
CA LEU A 106 2.34 13.05 -14.51
C LEU A 106 3.48 12.09 -14.17
N PRO A 107 4.43 12.44 -13.29
CA PRO A 107 5.44 11.50 -12.83
C PRO A 107 4.85 10.49 -11.84
N ALA A 108 5.50 9.33 -11.73
CA ALA A 108 5.12 8.27 -10.81
C ALA A 108 5.29 8.70 -9.34
N ARG A 109 4.20 8.58 -8.55
CA ARG A 109 4.20 8.66 -7.08
C ARG A 109 3.89 7.27 -6.51
N ASN A 110 4.81 6.33 -6.68
CA ASN A 110 4.64 4.94 -6.25
C ASN A 110 4.75 4.78 -4.71
N ALA A 111 3.74 5.27 -3.99
CA ALA A 111 3.64 5.15 -2.53
C ALA A 111 3.69 3.69 -2.03
N PRO A 112 3.10 2.68 -2.70
CA PRO A 112 3.28 1.27 -2.34
C PRO A 112 4.75 0.81 -2.41
N ALA A 113 5.48 1.14 -3.48
CA ALA A 113 6.90 0.79 -3.60
C ALA A 113 7.78 1.54 -2.59
N GLN A 114 7.46 2.81 -2.28
CA GLN A 114 8.14 3.56 -1.23
C GLN A 114 7.86 2.99 0.17
N ALA A 115 6.64 2.54 0.44
CA ALA A 115 6.30 1.85 1.68
C ALA A 115 7.12 0.55 1.84
N LEU A 116 7.21 -0.27 0.79
CA LEU A 116 8.02 -1.50 0.78
C LEU A 116 9.51 -1.24 1.02
N ARG A 117 10.09 -0.21 0.37
CA ARG A 117 11.51 0.15 0.57
C ARG A 117 11.84 0.62 1.99
N ASN A 118 10.86 1.19 2.68
CA ASN A 118 11.02 1.81 4.01
C ASN A 118 10.55 0.90 5.16
N VAL A 119 10.33 -0.40 4.90
CA VAL A 119 9.85 -1.39 5.87
C VAL A 119 10.76 -2.62 5.86
N ASN A 120 11.20 -3.06 7.04
CA ASN A 120 11.85 -4.37 7.18
C ASN A 120 10.77 -5.45 7.25
N LEU A 121 10.45 -6.05 6.09
CA LEU A 121 9.39 -7.05 5.96
C LEU A 121 9.60 -8.27 6.87
N ALA A 122 10.85 -8.70 7.08
CA ALA A 122 11.15 -9.82 7.97
C ALA A 122 10.85 -9.49 9.44
N GLN A 123 11.14 -8.26 9.88
CA GLN A 123 10.81 -7.81 11.24
C GLN A 123 9.30 -7.64 11.44
N GLU A 124 8.58 -7.05 10.48
CA GLU A 124 7.12 -6.93 10.58
C GLU A 124 6.43 -8.30 10.56
N PHE A 125 6.87 -9.23 9.70
CA PHE A 125 6.36 -10.60 9.68
C PHE A 125 6.65 -11.33 11.00
N ALA A 126 7.90 -11.29 11.49
CA ALA A 126 8.26 -11.92 12.77
C ALA A 126 7.56 -11.28 13.97
N ARG A 127 7.19 -10.00 13.88
CA ARG A 127 6.33 -9.34 14.88
C ARG A 127 4.92 -9.88 14.80
N ALA A 128 4.29 -9.84 13.61
CA ALA A 128 2.92 -10.31 13.42
C ALA A 128 2.76 -11.80 13.83
N TYR A 129 3.71 -12.65 13.45
CA TYR A 129 3.73 -14.07 13.81
C TYR A 129 3.83 -14.33 15.33
N ARG A 130 4.42 -13.41 16.11
CA ARG A 130 4.51 -13.51 17.58
C ARG A 130 3.33 -12.87 18.31
N GLN A 131 2.56 -12.02 17.65
CA GLN A 131 1.40 -11.32 18.23
C GLN A 131 0.08 -12.05 17.98
N ASP A 132 0.10 -13.09 17.13
CA ASP A 132 -1.03 -13.97 16.83
C ASP A 132 -1.05 -15.14 17.83
N PRO A 133 -2.07 -15.25 18.72
CA PRO A 133 -2.11 -16.23 19.81
C PRO A 133 -2.19 -17.69 19.35
#